data_AF-A0A2T3HP74-F1
#
_entry.id   AF-A0A2T3HP74-F1
#
_cell.length_a   1.000
_cell.length_b   1.000
_cell.length_c   1.000
_cell.angle_alpha   90.00
_cell.angle_beta   90.00
_cell.angle_gamma   90.00
#
_symmetry.space_group_name_H-M   'P 1'
#
loop_
_entity.id
_entity.type
_entity.pdbx_description
1 polymer ?
#
loop_
_entity_poly.entity_id
_entity_poly.type
_entity_poly.pdbx_seq_one_letter_code
_entity_poly.pdbx_strand_id
1 'polypeptide(L)'
;MKTALVVVEEHHEAFIAWAGALQQERIQKGGVLLHFDDHADFRTPVFEQSIARLLEQPLAQIEELVYKEFKIDTFIAPAMYLGLFNTYAWIRQDMRQSADMPLFIRSYNGAGKRLLMGKNTVDDTADTRGFRSAKWSAADFATQTLRIDGSLVLDIDLDYFSCCVNPSAENSVVIEITENEYLDFTGNRYHYLNFITGFIKAQAQGGRYFYILNGYTQKYESEREVTSDVILDRIEAFAAALRQKQLEPDLITICRSRISGFTPPGQWRFIEKNVLDALGDLYSLQMEEYCTLAV
;
A
#
# COMPACT_ATOMS: atom_id res chain seq x y z
N MET A 1 -14.96 8.02 -22.37
CA MET A 1 -13.48 8.13 -22.35
C MET A 1 -12.94 6.77 -21.90
N LYS A 2 -11.73 6.36 -22.29
CA LYS A 2 -11.18 5.12 -21.74
C LYS A 2 -10.63 5.39 -20.35
N THR A 3 -10.90 4.51 -19.39
CA THR A 3 -10.33 4.57 -18.04
C THR A 3 -8.91 4.00 -18.10
N ALA A 4 -7.92 4.77 -17.65
CA ALA A 4 -6.54 4.28 -17.58
C ALA A 4 -6.42 3.22 -16.48
N LEU A 5 -5.74 2.11 -16.79
CA LEU A 5 -5.45 1.04 -15.85
C LEU A 5 -3.95 0.75 -15.84
N VAL A 6 -3.36 0.76 -14.65
CA VAL A 6 -1.96 0.45 -14.41
C VAL A 6 -1.86 -0.72 -13.44
N VAL A 7 -1.14 -1.77 -13.83
CA VAL A 7 -0.82 -2.90 -12.94
C VAL A 7 0.59 -2.72 -12.43
N VAL A 8 0.77 -2.79 -11.10
CA VAL A 8 2.04 -2.64 -10.39
C VAL A 8 2.36 -3.91 -9.61
N GLU A 9 3.63 -4.12 -9.29
CA GLU A 9 4.08 -5.33 -8.59
C GLU A 9 3.92 -5.20 -7.07
N GLU A 10 4.34 -4.07 -6.49
CA GLU A 10 4.33 -3.85 -5.03
C GLU A 10 3.72 -2.50 -4.66
N HIS A 11 2.94 -2.42 -3.59
CA HIS A 11 1.90 -1.38 -3.50
C HIS A 11 2.38 0.07 -3.51
N HIS A 12 3.56 0.35 -2.93
CA HIS A 12 4.18 1.67 -3.01
C HIS A 12 4.37 2.20 -4.44
N GLU A 13 4.45 1.33 -5.44
CA GLU A 13 4.55 1.65 -6.87
C GLU A 13 3.30 2.35 -7.40
N ALA A 14 2.13 2.18 -6.77
CA ALA A 14 0.91 2.89 -7.12
C ALA A 14 1.10 4.42 -7.01
N PHE A 15 1.95 4.89 -6.07
CA PHE A 15 2.29 6.30 -5.96
C PHE A 15 2.91 6.86 -7.26
N ILE A 16 3.76 6.07 -7.92
CA ILE A 16 4.39 6.45 -9.20
C ILE A 16 3.33 6.57 -10.29
N ALA A 17 2.41 5.60 -10.36
CA ALA A 17 1.30 5.63 -11.31
C ALA A 17 0.41 6.86 -11.12
N TRP A 18 0.08 7.21 -9.88
CA TRP A 18 -0.72 8.39 -9.58
C TRP A 18 0.01 9.69 -9.92
N ALA A 19 1.31 9.78 -9.61
CA ALA A 19 2.13 10.94 -9.97
C ALA A 19 2.23 11.11 -11.49
N GLY A 20 2.42 10.02 -12.24
CA GLY A 20 2.43 10.04 -13.70
C GLY A 20 1.09 10.48 -14.28
N ALA A 21 -0.03 9.96 -13.75
CA ALA A 21 -1.37 10.37 -14.16
C ALA A 21 -1.65 11.85 -13.87
N LEU A 22 -1.13 12.40 -12.76
CA LEU A 22 -1.21 13.83 -12.47
C LEU A 22 -0.41 14.65 -13.49
N GLN A 23 0.81 14.24 -13.82
CA GLN A 23 1.67 14.94 -14.80
C GLN A 23 1.10 14.92 -16.22
N GLN A 24 0.29 13.90 -16.54
CA GLN A 24 -0.41 13.76 -17.81
C GLN A 24 -1.83 14.37 -17.77
N GLU A 25 -2.17 15.11 -16.71
CA GLU A 25 -3.46 15.78 -16.51
C GLU A 25 -4.68 14.85 -16.54
N ARG A 26 -4.49 13.55 -16.27
CA ARG A 26 -5.59 12.57 -16.19
C ARG A 26 -6.31 12.62 -14.85
N ILE A 27 -5.57 12.92 -13.79
CA ILE A 27 -6.13 13.20 -12.47
C ILE A 27 -5.73 14.59 -12.02
N GLN A 28 -6.52 15.17 -11.11
CA GLN A 28 -6.27 16.45 -10.48
C GLN A 28 -6.01 16.27 -8.99
N LYS A 29 -5.30 17.23 -8.40
CA LYS A 29 -5.09 17.29 -6.95
C LYS A 29 -6.41 17.45 -6.19
N GLY A 30 -6.47 16.90 -4.98
CA GLY A 30 -7.63 16.97 -4.10
C GLY A 30 -8.75 16.01 -4.50
N GLY A 31 -8.44 14.91 -5.19
CA GLY A 31 -9.40 13.87 -5.54
C GLY A 31 -9.69 12.89 -4.40
N VAL A 32 -10.42 11.83 -4.75
CA VAL A 32 -10.79 10.71 -3.90
C VAL A 32 -9.95 9.48 -4.25
N LEU A 33 -9.32 8.88 -3.24
CA LEU A 33 -8.69 7.57 -3.32
C LEU A 33 -9.61 6.53 -2.68
N LEU A 34 -10.10 5.57 -3.49
CA LEU A 34 -10.79 4.37 -3.01
C LEU A 34 -9.83 3.20 -3.03
N HIS A 35 -9.44 2.77 -1.85
CA HIS A 35 -8.40 1.78 -1.64
C HIS A 35 -9.03 0.49 -1.12
N PHE A 36 -9.03 -0.54 -1.97
CA PHE A 36 -9.53 -1.88 -1.69
C PHE A 36 -8.34 -2.77 -1.34
N ASP A 37 -8.17 -3.02 -0.05
CA ASP A 37 -6.97 -3.65 0.49
C ASP A 37 -7.29 -4.33 1.83
N ASP A 38 -6.55 -5.38 2.15
CA ASP A 38 -6.60 -6.01 3.46
C ASP A 38 -5.94 -5.18 4.60
N HIS A 39 -5.02 -4.31 4.21
CA HIS A 39 -4.20 -3.40 4.97
C HIS A 39 -4.57 -1.95 4.68
N ALA A 40 -4.07 -1.01 5.49
CA ALA A 40 -4.43 0.40 5.36
C ALA A 40 -3.39 1.22 4.59
N ASP A 41 -2.15 0.75 4.57
CA ASP A 41 -1.00 1.40 3.91
C ASP A 41 -0.81 2.90 4.18
N PHE A 42 -1.21 3.28 5.39
CA PHE A 42 -1.32 4.66 5.84
C PHE A 42 -0.33 5.01 6.96
N ARG A 43 0.73 4.21 7.15
CA ARG A 43 1.76 4.56 8.14
C ARG A 43 2.53 5.79 7.69
N THR A 44 2.94 6.62 8.64
CA THR A 44 3.72 7.83 8.35
C THR A 44 5.21 7.49 8.23
N PRO A 45 5.84 7.70 7.06
CA PRO A 45 7.26 7.44 6.87
C PRO A 45 8.16 8.54 7.45
N VAL A 46 9.46 8.22 7.54
CA VAL A 46 10.55 9.17 7.74
C VAL A 46 11.46 9.09 6.51
N PHE A 47 11.72 10.24 5.90
CA PHE A 47 12.49 10.40 4.69
C PHE A 47 13.85 11.06 4.96
N GLU A 48 14.85 10.63 4.20
CA GLU A 48 16.13 11.32 4.10
C GLU A 48 16.00 12.56 3.21
N GLN A 49 15.16 12.49 2.18
CA GLN A 49 14.90 13.60 1.25
C GLN A 49 13.56 14.29 1.54
N SER A 50 13.48 15.60 1.23
CA SER A 50 12.21 16.32 1.40
C SER A 50 11.23 15.93 0.31
N ILE A 51 10.01 15.53 0.69
CA ILE A 51 8.94 15.25 -0.27
C ILE A 51 8.09 16.47 -0.60
N ALA A 52 8.27 17.63 0.04
CA ALA A 52 7.34 18.77 -0.03
C ALA A 52 7.00 19.25 -1.46
N ARG A 53 7.91 19.05 -2.42
CA ARG A 53 7.73 19.38 -3.85
C ARG A 53 7.91 18.17 -4.77
N LEU A 54 7.71 16.95 -4.25
CA LEU A 54 7.96 15.70 -4.98
C LEU A 54 7.15 15.61 -6.27
N LEU A 55 5.87 15.98 -6.25
CA LEU A 55 4.99 15.91 -7.43
C LEU A 55 5.39 16.87 -8.56
N GLU A 56 6.29 17.83 -8.30
CA GLU A 56 6.82 18.74 -9.32
C GLU A 56 8.09 18.20 -9.99
N GLN A 57 8.67 17.11 -9.47
CA GLN A 57 9.88 16.51 -10.02
C GLN A 57 9.56 15.65 -11.26
N PRO A 58 10.53 15.43 -12.17
CA PRO A 58 10.39 14.45 -13.23
C PRO A 58 10.01 13.07 -12.68
N LEU A 59 9.15 12.32 -13.40
CA LEU A 59 8.65 11.02 -12.94
C LEU A 59 9.77 10.04 -12.54
N ALA A 60 10.90 10.03 -13.27
CA ALA A 60 12.07 9.21 -12.95
C ALA A 60 12.66 9.49 -11.56
N GLN A 61 12.65 10.75 -11.09
CA GLN A 61 13.13 11.10 -9.75
C GLN A 61 12.12 10.72 -8.67
N ILE A 62 10.83 10.78 -9.01
CA ILE A 62 9.76 10.29 -8.12
C ILE A 62 9.91 8.79 -7.93
N GLU A 63 10.09 8.05 -9.02
CA GLU A 63 10.34 6.60 -9.03
C GLU A 63 11.56 6.23 -8.18
N GLU A 64 12.71 6.89 -8.39
CA GLU A 64 13.92 6.65 -7.61
C GLU A 64 13.66 6.84 -6.10
N LEU A 65 12.95 7.91 -5.72
CA LEU A 65 12.66 8.18 -4.32
C LEU A 65 11.67 7.16 -3.72
N VAL A 66 10.65 6.76 -4.49
CA VAL A 66 9.67 5.76 -4.06
C VAL A 66 10.37 4.44 -3.77
N TYR A 67 11.18 3.92 -4.68
CA TYR A 67 11.91 2.66 -4.44
C TYR A 67 12.92 2.75 -3.30
N LYS A 68 13.53 3.92 -3.09
CA LYS A 68 14.55 4.11 -2.06
C LYS A 68 13.95 4.28 -0.66
N GLU A 69 12.92 5.10 -0.52
CA GLU A 69 12.48 5.62 0.79
C GLU A 69 11.03 5.28 1.14
N PHE A 70 10.17 5.00 0.15
CA PHE A 70 8.81 4.55 0.43
C PHE A 70 8.83 3.06 0.81
N LYS A 71 7.83 2.64 1.57
CA LYS A 71 7.52 1.25 1.89
C LYS A 71 6.11 0.95 1.44
N ILE A 72 5.85 -0.33 1.22
CA ILE A 72 4.57 -0.86 0.77
C ILE A 72 3.39 -0.39 1.64
N ASP A 73 3.62 -0.01 2.90
CA ASP A 73 2.56 0.44 3.81
C ASP A 73 2.68 1.90 4.27
N THR A 74 3.47 2.72 3.56
CA THR A 74 3.72 4.14 3.93
C THR A 74 3.44 5.14 2.81
N PHE A 75 2.95 4.73 1.64
CA PHE A 75 2.91 5.59 0.44
C PHE A 75 1.67 6.48 0.35
N ILE A 76 0.57 6.10 1.02
CA ILE A 76 -0.69 6.87 0.98
C ILE A 76 -0.59 8.15 1.82
N ALA A 77 0.05 8.10 3.00
CA ALA A 77 0.22 9.29 3.84
C ALA A 77 0.95 10.44 3.08
N PRO A 78 2.08 10.21 2.39
CA PRO A 78 2.68 11.17 1.46
C PRO A 78 1.72 11.70 0.41
N ALA A 79 0.87 10.86 -0.22
CA ALA A 79 -0.08 11.31 -1.23
C ALA A 79 -1.07 12.34 -0.67
N MET A 80 -1.54 12.14 0.57
CA MET A 80 -2.41 13.10 1.27
C MET A 80 -1.65 14.38 1.63
N TYR A 81 -0.42 14.26 2.15
CA TYR A 81 0.43 15.41 2.48
C TYR A 81 0.78 16.28 1.27
N LEU A 82 0.90 15.68 0.08
CA LEU A 82 1.19 16.41 -1.16
C LEU A 82 -0.08 16.99 -1.81
N GLY A 83 -1.24 16.72 -1.22
CA GLY A 83 -2.55 17.14 -1.70
C GLY A 83 -2.97 16.44 -2.97
N LEU A 84 -2.40 15.27 -3.29
CA LEU A 84 -2.84 14.47 -4.42
C LEU A 84 -4.30 14.06 -4.23
N PHE A 85 -4.63 13.63 -3.02
CA PHE A 85 -5.98 13.31 -2.58
C PHE A 85 -6.35 14.14 -1.34
N ASN A 86 -7.63 14.42 -1.18
CA ASN A 86 -8.19 15.01 0.05
C ASN A 86 -9.17 14.06 0.75
N THR A 87 -9.48 12.93 0.13
CA THR A 87 -10.37 11.90 0.66
C THR A 87 -9.71 10.54 0.44
N TYR A 88 -9.61 9.78 1.53
CA TYR A 88 -9.11 8.42 1.56
C TYR A 88 -10.20 7.52 2.12
N ALA A 89 -10.71 6.58 1.32
CA ALA A 89 -11.60 5.55 1.82
C ALA A 89 -10.91 4.19 1.71
N TRP A 90 -10.72 3.55 2.86
CA TRP A 90 -10.23 2.18 2.95
C TRP A 90 -11.40 1.21 3.04
N ILE A 91 -11.49 0.30 2.07
CA ILE A 91 -12.48 -0.76 2.04
C ILE A 91 -11.76 -2.08 2.30
N ARG A 92 -12.21 -2.80 3.33
CA ARG A 92 -11.76 -4.17 3.64
C ARG A 92 -12.94 -5.13 3.70
N GLN A 93 -12.74 -6.41 3.42
CA GLN A 93 -13.79 -7.44 3.45
C GLN A 93 -14.65 -7.41 4.74
N ASP A 94 -14.00 -7.46 5.91
CA ASP A 94 -14.61 -7.78 7.20
C ASP A 94 -14.35 -6.70 8.27
N MET A 95 -14.27 -5.44 7.85
CA MET A 95 -13.95 -4.36 8.78
C MET A 95 -14.96 -4.28 9.93
N ARG A 96 -14.47 -4.41 11.17
CA ARG A 96 -15.32 -4.53 12.37
C ARG A 96 -16.08 -3.24 12.71
N GLN A 97 -15.49 -2.09 12.41
CA GLN A 97 -16.06 -0.79 12.74
C GLN A 97 -15.84 0.15 11.58
N SER A 98 -16.95 0.61 11.01
CA SER A 98 -16.93 1.69 10.04
C SER A 98 -16.68 3.03 10.73
N ALA A 99 -15.84 3.85 10.14
CA ALA A 99 -15.52 5.18 10.64
C ALA A 99 -15.39 6.16 9.49
N ASP A 100 -15.75 7.41 9.76
CA ASP A 100 -15.59 8.53 8.84
C ASP A 100 -15.25 9.75 9.66
N MET A 101 -14.07 10.32 9.43
CA MET A 101 -13.62 11.46 10.21
C MET A 101 -12.67 12.38 9.43
N PRO A 102 -12.71 13.69 9.73
CA PRO A 102 -11.67 14.60 9.32
C PRO A 102 -10.37 14.30 10.08
N LEU A 103 -9.27 14.29 9.35
CA LEU A 103 -7.90 14.17 9.86
C LEU A 103 -7.07 15.32 9.28
N PHE A 104 -5.90 15.53 9.87
CA PHE A 104 -4.87 16.37 9.27
C PHE A 104 -3.57 15.60 9.11
N ILE A 105 -2.75 16.03 8.16
CA ILE A 105 -1.38 15.59 7.98
C ILE A 105 -0.47 16.81 7.79
N ARG A 106 0.73 16.76 8.35
CA ARG A 106 1.73 17.83 8.25
C ARG A 106 3.15 17.28 8.31
N SER A 107 4.16 18.05 7.94
CA SER A 107 5.54 17.76 8.30
C SER A 107 5.84 18.24 9.71
N TYR A 108 6.60 17.46 10.48
CA TYR A 108 6.94 17.74 11.88
C TYR A 108 7.51 19.15 12.11
N ASN A 109 8.33 19.63 11.17
CA ASN A 109 9.02 20.91 11.21
C ASN A 109 8.97 21.67 9.86
N GLY A 110 8.01 21.34 8.98
CA GLY A 110 7.92 21.93 7.64
C GLY A 110 8.98 21.47 6.63
N ALA A 111 9.92 20.58 6.99
CA ALA A 111 10.96 20.13 6.07
C ALA A 111 10.51 19.06 5.06
N GLY A 112 9.28 18.56 5.14
CA GLY A 112 8.77 17.49 4.28
C GLY A 112 9.48 16.15 4.46
N LYS A 113 10.08 15.87 5.63
CA LYS A 113 10.86 14.65 5.88
C LYS A 113 10.23 13.69 6.89
N ARG A 114 9.41 14.20 7.81
CA ARG A 114 8.74 13.38 8.83
C ARG A 114 7.31 13.81 8.90
N LEU A 115 6.40 12.93 8.53
CA LEU A 115 4.97 13.23 8.55
C LEU A 115 4.36 12.92 9.92
N LEU A 116 3.41 13.75 10.32
CA LEU A 116 2.57 13.55 11.49
C LEU A 116 1.11 13.64 11.07
N MET A 117 0.29 12.79 11.69
CA MET A 117 -1.16 12.77 11.49
C MET A 117 -1.88 12.87 12.83
N GLY A 118 -3.04 13.50 12.84
CA GLY A 118 -3.89 13.61 14.03
C GLY A 118 -5.35 13.87 13.70
N LYS A 119 -6.18 13.81 14.76
CA LYS A 119 -7.58 14.23 14.73
C LYS A 119 -7.67 15.70 15.13
N ASN A 120 -8.60 16.45 14.53
CA ASN A 120 -9.10 17.76 14.96
C ASN A 120 -8.24 18.57 15.96
N THR A 121 -7.27 19.34 15.45
CA THR A 121 -6.91 20.71 15.88
C THR A 121 -5.95 21.25 14.83
N VAL A 122 -6.33 22.31 14.13
CA VAL A 122 -5.47 22.99 13.17
C VAL A 122 -4.99 24.27 13.86
N ASP A 123 -3.75 24.24 14.34
CA ASP A 123 -2.94 25.44 14.18
C ASP A 123 -2.73 25.55 12.67
N ASP A 124 -3.31 26.58 12.07
CA ASP A 124 -3.35 26.83 10.64
C ASP A 124 -1.97 27.28 10.17
N THR A 125 -1.06 26.32 10.13
CA THR A 125 0.26 26.50 9.53
C THR A 125 0.18 26.13 8.06
N ALA A 126 0.94 26.83 7.21
CA ALA A 126 0.97 26.61 5.76
C ALA A 126 1.33 25.17 5.33
N ASP A 127 1.85 24.35 6.26
CA ASP A 127 2.28 22.97 6.03
C ASP A 127 1.27 21.92 6.54
N THR A 128 0.13 22.33 7.10
CA THR A 128 -0.94 21.44 7.54
C THR A 128 -1.96 21.25 6.43
N ARG A 129 -2.30 19.99 6.11
CA ARG A 129 -3.39 19.64 5.19
C ARG A 129 -4.48 18.86 5.90
N GLY A 130 -5.73 19.34 5.80
CA GLY A 130 -6.91 18.57 6.19
C GLY A 130 -7.30 17.59 5.10
N PHE A 131 -7.75 16.40 5.48
CA PHE A 131 -8.32 15.40 4.59
C PHE A 131 -9.39 14.58 5.31
N ARG A 132 -10.26 13.91 4.55
CA ARG A 132 -11.28 13.01 5.09
C ARG A 132 -10.80 11.57 5.00
N SER A 133 -10.91 10.82 6.10
CA SER A 133 -10.62 9.40 6.12
C SER A 133 -11.89 8.61 6.43
N ALA A 134 -12.24 7.70 5.54
CA ALA A 134 -13.30 6.72 5.71
C ALA A 134 -12.70 5.31 5.79
N LYS A 135 -13.34 4.45 6.55
CA LYS A 135 -12.98 3.05 6.78
C LYS A 135 -14.26 2.24 6.77
N TRP A 136 -14.39 1.31 5.83
CA TRP A 136 -15.63 0.56 5.62
C TRP A 136 -15.38 -0.93 5.41
N SER A 137 -16.35 -1.74 5.83
CA SER A 137 -16.45 -3.12 5.37
C SER A 137 -16.92 -3.17 3.90
N ALA A 138 -16.76 -4.29 3.21
CA ALA A 138 -17.31 -4.45 1.86
C ALA A 138 -18.84 -4.28 1.83
N ALA A 139 -19.53 -4.80 2.85
CA ALA A 139 -20.98 -4.66 3.02
C ALA A 139 -21.40 -3.21 3.30
N ASP A 140 -20.66 -2.50 4.15
CA ASP A 140 -20.92 -1.09 4.41
C ASP A 140 -20.65 -0.26 3.16
N PHE A 141 -19.55 -0.50 2.45
CA PHE A 141 -19.25 0.19 1.21
C PHE A 141 -20.42 0.11 0.23
N ALA A 142 -21.04 -1.06 0.03
CA ALA A 142 -22.20 -1.20 -0.86
C ALA A 142 -23.37 -0.25 -0.52
N THR A 143 -23.57 0.09 0.76
CA THR A 143 -24.73 0.89 1.23
C THR A 143 -24.39 2.34 1.56
N GLN A 144 -23.15 2.65 1.93
CA GLN A 144 -22.72 3.99 2.32
C GLN A 144 -22.69 4.94 1.12
N THR A 145 -23.04 6.21 1.36
CA THR A 145 -22.93 7.24 0.33
C THR A 145 -21.51 7.79 0.32
N LEU A 146 -20.86 7.71 -0.83
CA LEU A 146 -19.55 8.28 -1.06
C LEU A 146 -19.72 9.53 -1.90
N ARG A 147 -19.22 10.66 -1.40
CA ARG A 147 -19.16 11.90 -2.16
C ARG A 147 -17.86 11.91 -2.98
N ILE A 148 -18.00 11.99 -4.30
CA ILE A 148 -16.88 12.15 -5.22
C ILE A 148 -16.78 13.63 -5.57
N ASP A 149 -15.76 14.30 -5.04
CA ASP A 149 -15.38 15.65 -5.45
C ASP A 149 -14.02 15.57 -6.16
N GLY A 150 -13.94 16.03 -7.42
CA GLY A 150 -12.70 15.97 -8.22
C GLY A 150 -12.43 14.59 -8.79
N SER A 151 -11.15 14.29 -9.02
CA SER A 151 -10.75 13.02 -9.64
C SER A 151 -10.99 11.81 -8.73
N LEU A 152 -11.37 10.68 -9.33
CA LEU A 152 -11.57 9.41 -8.64
C LEU A 152 -10.50 8.40 -9.07
N VAL A 153 -9.73 7.92 -8.10
CA VAL A 153 -8.75 6.85 -8.27
C VAL A 153 -9.22 5.60 -7.53
N LEU A 154 -9.32 4.48 -8.23
CA LEU A 154 -9.46 3.17 -7.61
C LEU A 154 -8.06 2.58 -7.45
N ASP A 155 -7.74 2.18 -6.23
CA ASP A 155 -6.52 1.48 -5.89
C ASP A 155 -6.90 0.12 -5.31
N ILE A 156 -6.44 -0.95 -5.94
CA ILE A 156 -6.89 -2.31 -5.66
C ILE A 156 -5.66 -3.16 -5.42
N ASP A 157 -5.44 -3.61 -4.18
CA ASP A 157 -4.51 -4.70 -3.93
C ASP A 157 -5.22 -6.04 -4.11
N LEU A 158 -4.55 -7.01 -4.74
CA LEU A 158 -5.10 -8.34 -4.92
C LEU A 158 -5.30 -9.07 -3.57
N ASP A 159 -4.58 -8.65 -2.52
CA ASP A 159 -4.72 -9.24 -1.19
C ASP A 159 -6.10 -8.98 -0.55
N TYR A 160 -6.83 -7.96 -1.04
CA TYR A 160 -8.23 -7.69 -0.69
C TYR A 160 -9.13 -8.91 -0.95
N PHE A 161 -8.79 -9.72 -1.96
CA PHE A 161 -9.56 -10.90 -2.36
C PHE A 161 -9.08 -12.17 -1.65
N SER A 162 -7.79 -12.27 -1.31
CA SER A 162 -7.20 -13.35 -0.52
C SER A 162 -5.82 -12.93 -0.03
N CYS A 163 -5.55 -13.04 1.27
CA CYS A 163 -4.37 -12.44 1.90
C CYS A 163 -3.56 -13.46 2.72
N CYS A 164 -2.24 -13.42 2.57
CA CYS A 164 -1.30 -14.02 3.51
C CYS A 164 -0.97 -13.00 4.62
N VAL A 165 -1.56 -13.14 5.80
CA VAL A 165 -1.45 -12.15 6.89
C VAL A 165 -0.01 -11.97 7.38
N ASN A 166 0.79 -13.03 7.31
CA ASN A 166 2.16 -13.04 7.80
C ASN A 166 3.11 -13.60 6.74
N PRO A 167 3.37 -12.86 5.65
CA PRO A 167 4.23 -13.37 4.58
C PRO A 167 5.68 -13.52 5.05
N SER A 168 6.07 -12.79 6.10
CA SER A 168 7.36 -12.92 6.78
C SER A 168 7.60 -14.29 7.39
N ALA A 169 6.56 -15.05 7.74
CA ALA A 169 6.71 -16.42 8.26
C ALA A 169 7.27 -17.39 7.20
N GLU A 170 7.13 -17.06 5.92
CA GLU A 170 7.63 -17.87 4.80
C GLU A 170 8.95 -17.34 4.23
N ASN A 171 9.27 -16.05 4.48
CA ASN A 171 10.39 -15.34 3.89
C ASN A 171 11.51 -15.08 4.91
N SER A 172 12.23 -16.15 5.28
CA SER A 172 13.42 -16.00 6.14
C SER A 172 14.55 -15.30 5.37
N VAL A 173 15.14 -14.26 5.95
CA VAL A 173 16.29 -13.57 5.37
C VAL A 173 17.56 -14.06 6.04
N VAL A 174 18.53 -14.50 5.23
CA VAL A 174 19.84 -14.96 5.72
C VAL A 174 20.89 -13.95 5.32
N ILE A 175 21.58 -13.39 6.31
CA ILE A 175 22.63 -12.37 6.12
C ILE A 175 23.92 -12.93 6.70
N GLU A 176 24.97 -13.03 5.90
CA GLU A 176 26.29 -13.37 6.42
C GLU A 176 26.86 -12.22 7.26
N ILE A 177 27.45 -12.58 8.41
CA ILE A 177 28.05 -11.66 9.36
C ILE A 177 29.46 -12.10 9.71
N THR A 178 30.20 -11.19 10.33
CA THR A 178 31.53 -11.50 10.87
C THR A 178 31.42 -12.38 12.13
N GLU A 179 32.50 -13.09 12.44
CA GLU A 179 32.63 -13.85 13.69
C GLU A 179 32.47 -12.95 14.93
N ASN A 180 33.06 -11.76 14.91
CA ASN A 180 32.97 -10.81 16.02
C ASN A 180 31.52 -10.38 16.28
N GLU A 181 30.76 -10.10 15.22
CA GLU A 181 29.34 -9.74 15.31
C GLU A 181 28.51 -10.91 15.87
N TYR A 182 28.79 -12.14 15.43
CA TYR A 182 28.14 -13.34 15.96
C TYR A 182 28.39 -13.51 17.47
N LEU A 183 29.64 -13.34 17.90
CA LEU A 183 30.03 -13.44 19.31
C LEU A 183 29.41 -12.32 20.15
N ASP A 184 29.35 -11.08 19.64
CA ASP A 184 28.67 -9.98 20.32
C ASP A 184 27.18 -10.26 20.43
N PHE A 185 26.48 -10.58 19.34
CA PHE A 185 25.04 -10.86 19.36
C PHE A 185 24.66 -11.99 20.33
N THR A 186 25.42 -13.09 20.32
CA THR A 186 25.13 -14.26 21.17
C THR A 186 25.56 -14.07 22.63
N GLY A 187 26.57 -13.26 22.89
CA GLY A 187 27.12 -13.00 24.23
C GLY A 187 26.54 -11.78 24.94
N ASN A 188 26.05 -10.78 24.19
CA ASN A 188 25.60 -9.50 24.69
C ASN A 188 24.07 -9.45 24.79
N ARG A 189 23.55 -9.56 26.02
CA ARG A 189 22.10 -9.47 26.28
C ARG A 189 21.48 -8.13 25.85
N TYR A 190 22.28 -7.08 25.71
CA TYR A 190 21.87 -5.75 25.30
C TYR A 190 22.30 -5.41 23.86
N HIS A 191 22.58 -6.42 23.04
CA HIS A 191 22.84 -6.21 21.63
C HIS A 191 21.66 -5.46 20.98
N TYR A 192 21.95 -4.44 20.17
CA TYR A 192 20.94 -3.51 19.67
C TYR A 192 19.85 -4.21 18.83
N LEU A 193 20.22 -5.28 18.12
CA LEU A 193 19.30 -6.11 17.33
C LEU A 193 18.17 -6.75 18.16
N ASN A 194 18.35 -6.89 19.48
CA ASN A 194 17.30 -7.38 20.37
C ASN A 194 16.15 -6.37 20.57
N PHE A 195 16.29 -5.12 20.08
CA PHE A 195 15.32 -4.04 20.30
C PHE A 195 14.69 -3.45 19.03
N ILE A 196 15.12 -3.85 17.84
CA ILE A 196 14.76 -3.19 16.56
C ILE A 196 13.73 -3.96 15.70
N THR A 197 12.96 -4.86 16.33
CA THR A 197 11.85 -5.64 15.76
C THR A 197 12.23 -6.87 14.93
N GLY A 198 11.31 -7.84 14.87
CA GLY A 198 11.49 -9.12 14.19
C GLY A 198 12.21 -10.18 15.04
N PHE A 199 12.00 -11.45 14.71
CA PHE A 199 12.76 -12.55 15.31
C PHE A 199 14.09 -12.69 14.57
N ILE A 200 15.20 -12.47 15.28
CA ILE A 200 16.56 -12.61 14.76
C ILE A 200 17.26 -13.70 15.54
N LYS A 201 17.85 -14.66 14.83
CA LYS A 201 18.78 -15.65 15.41
C LYS A 201 20.12 -15.59 14.70
N ALA A 202 21.18 -15.96 15.42
CA ALA A 202 22.50 -16.12 14.85
C ALA A 202 22.83 -17.61 14.69
N GLN A 203 23.47 -17.99 13.58
CA GLN A 203 23.87 -19.37 13.30
C GLN A 203 25.30 -19.43 12.77
N ALA A 204 26.09 -20.39 13.25
CA ALA A 204 27.41 -20.71 12.73
C ALA A 204 27.35 -22.01 11.91
N GLN A 205 27.91 -22.01 10.70
CA GLN A 205 27.98 -23.19 9.82
C GLN A 205 29.24 -23.15 8.97
N GLY A 206 30.06 -24.20 9.07
CA GLY A 206 31.26 -24.34 8.22
C GLY A 206 32.28 -23.21 8.37
N GLY A 207 32.43 -22.63 9.57
CA GLY A 207 33.31 -21.49 9.83
C GLY A 207 32.77 -20.13 9.36
N ARG A 208 31.51 -20.07 8.89
CA ARG A 208 30.80 -18.84 8.53
C ARG A 208 29.68 -18.58 9.52
N TYR A 209 29.30 -17.31 9.64
CA TYR A 209 28.33 -16.85 10.64
C TYR A 209 27.22 -16.07 9.95
N PHE A 210 25.98 -16.24 10.43
CA PHE A 210 24.80 -15.69 9.77
C PHE A 210 23.80 -15.12 10.78
N TYR A 211 23.15 -14.02 10.43
CA TYR A 211 21.82 -13.69 10.94
C TYR A 211 20.75 -14.38 10.10
N ILE A 212 19.74 -14.90 10.79
CA ILE A 212 18.54 -15.44 10.18
C ILE A 212 17.36 -14.67 10.76
N LEU A 213 16.78 -13.79 9.96
CA LEU A 213 15.62 -12.99 10.29
C LEU A 213 14.37 -13.76 9.87
N ASN A 214 13.34 -13.72 10.71
CA ASN A 214 12.06 -14.40 10.49
C ASN A 214 12.19 -15.91 10.22
N GLY A 215 13.25 -16.55 10.70
CA GLY A 215 13.48 -17.99 10.56
C GLY A 215 12.68 -18.84 11.53
N TYR A 216 11.36 -18.65 11.55
CA TYR A 216 10.42 -19.40 12.39
C TYR A 216 10.37 -20.87 11.96
N THR A 217 10.42 -21.79 12.92
CA THR A 217 10.29 -23.23 12.66
C THR A 217 8.84 -23.67 12.50
N GLN A 218 7.93 -23.00 13.19
CA GLN A 218 6.49 -23.24 13.09
C GLN A 218 5.89 -22.31 12.03
N LYS A 219 5.20 -22.91 11.06
CA LYS A 219 4.37 -22.19 10.10
C LYS A 219 2.94 -22.13 10.62
N TYR A 220 2.31 -20.98 10.44
CA TYR A 220 0.89 -20.78 10.73
C TYR A 220 0.18 -20.51 9.42
N GLU A 221 -0.94 -21.18 9.20
CA GLU A 221 -1.79 -20.91 8.05
C GLU A 221 -2.37 -19.50 8.14
N SER A 222 -2.54 -18.84 6.99
CA SER A 222 -3.19 -17.54 6.94
C SER A 222 -4.70 -17.70 7.04
N GLU A 223 -5.32 -17.16 8.08
CA GLU A 223 -6.78 -17.16 8.24
C GLU A 223 -7.51 -16.36 7.14
N ARG A 224 -6.78 -15.55 6.36
CA ARG A 224 -7.33 -14.70 5.31
C ARG A 224 -7.01 -15.19 3.90
N GLU A 225 -6.22 -16.26 3.79
CA GLU A 225 -6.07 -16.98 2.53
C GLU A 225 -7.31 -17.85 2.35
N VAL A 226 -8.02 -17.63 1.24
CA VAL A 226 -9.33 -18.25 1.01
C VAL A 226 -9.34 -19.09 -0.26
N THR A 227 -10.38 -19.91 -0.44
CA THR A 227 -10.52 -20.77 -1.63
C THR A 227 -10.87 -19.95 -2.88
N SER A 228 -10.65 -20.53 -4.06
CA SER A 228 -11.00 -19.91 -5.34
C SER A 228 -12.47 -19.52 -5.45
N ASP A 229 -13.38 -20.31 -4.86
CA ASP A 229 -14.82 -19.98 -4.86
C ASP A 229 -15.09 -18.69 -4.06
N VAL A 230 -14.50 -18.57 -2.87
CA VAL A 230 -14.62 -17.35 -2.04
C VAL A 230 -13.97 -16.15 -2.72
N ILE A 231 -12.86 -16.34 -3.43
CA ILE A 231 -12.24 -15.28 -4.24
C ILE A 231 -13.23 -14.77 -5.29
N LEU A 232 -13.87 -15.67 -6.04
CA LEU A 232 -14.83 -15.31 -7.07
C LEU A 232 -16.05 -14.57 -6.48
N ASP A 233 -16.59 -15.06 -5.36
CA ASP A 233 -17.69 -14.39 -4.66
C ASP A 233 -17.31 -12.96 -4.24
N ARG A 234 -16.08 -12.76 -3.74
CA ARG A 234 -15.56 -11.43 -3.37
C ARG A 234 -15.39 -10.52 -4.58
N ILE A 235 -14.91 -11.03 -5.72
CA ILE A 235 -14.78 -10.28 -6.97
C ILE A 235 -16.16 -9.89 -7.51
N GLU A 236 -17.14 -10.79 -7.48
CA GLU A 236 -18.52 -10.50 -7.88
C GLU A 236 -19.14 -9.41 -7.01
N ALA A 237 -19.02 -9.54 -5.68
CA ALA A 237 -19.53 -8.54 -4.73
C ALA A 237 -18.85 -7.16 -4.93
N PHE A 238 -17.54 -7.15 -5.15
CA PHE A 238 -16.77 -5.96 -5.49
C PHE A 238 -17.31 -5.29 -6.77
N ALA A 239 -17.43 -6.04 -7.86
CA ALA A 239 -17.92 -5.51 -9.14
C ALA A 239 -19.38 -5.03 -9.04
N ALA A 240 -20.23 -5.74 -8.30
CA ALA A 240 -21.61 -5.35 -8.04
C ALA A 240 -21.69 -4.02 -7.27
N ALA A 241 -20.85 -3.83 -6.25
CA ALA A 241 -20.80 -2.60 -5.47
C ALA A 241 -20.34 -1.41 -6.32
N LEU A 242 -19.31 -1.59 -7.16
CA LEU A 242 -18.86 -0.55 -8.10
C LEU A 242 -19.98 -0.17 -9.08
N ARG A 243 -20.63 -1.17 -9.68
CA ARG A 243 -21.75 -0.99 -10.63
C ARG A 243 -22.92 -0.26 -9.99
N GLN A 244 -23.33 -0.67 -8.79
CA GLN A 244 -24.45 -0.06 -8.07
C GLN A 244 -24.21 1.42 -7.80
N LYS A 245 -22.97 1.79 -7.47
CA LYS A 245 -22.57 3.18 -7.22
C LYS A 245 -22.36 4.01 -8.48
N GLN A 246 -22.31 3.38 -9.65
CA GLN A 246 -22.04 4.04 -10.93
C GLN A 246 -20.77 4.90 -10.85
N LEU A 247 -19.71 4.35 -10.25
CA LEU A 247 -18.43 5.05 -10.14
C LEU A 247 -17.80 5.15 -11.53
N GLU A 248 -17.24 6.31 -11.85
CA GLU A 248 -16.51 6.56 -13.10
C GLU A 248 -15.07 6.97 -12.74
N PRO A 249 -14.15 6.01 -12.57
CA PRO A 249 -12.78 6.33 -12.18
C PRO A 249 -11.97 6.90 -13.34
N ASP A 250 -11.14 7.89 -13.02
CA ASP A 250 -10.17 8.48 -13.94
C ASP A 250 -8.93 7.58 -14.10
N LEU A 251 -8.57 6.87 -13.02
CA LEU A 251 -7.44 5.94 -12.96
C LEU A 251 -7.78 4.73 -12.08
N ILE A 252 -7.33 3.56 -12.53
CA ILE A 252 -7.34 2.32 -11.74
C ILE A 252 -5.89 1.85 -11.58
N THR A 253 -5.45 1.63 -10.34
CA THR A 253 -4.22 0.91 -10.01
C THR A 253 -4.55 -0.46 -9.45
N ILE A 254 -3.88 -1.50 -9.96
CA ILE A 254 -3.95 -2.87 -9.41
C ILE A 254 -2.56 -3.24 -8.91
N CYS A 255 -2.42 -3.55 -7.63
CA CYS A 255 -1.21 -4.03 -7.01
C CYS A 255 -1.24 -5.55 -6.84
N ARG A 256 -0.17 -6.24 -7.24
CA ARG A 256 -0.06 -7.70 -7.07
C ARG A 256 0.37 -8.14 -5.67
N SER A 257 1.19 -7.36 -4.98
CA SER A 257 1.80 -7.69 -3.68
C SER A 257 2.37 -9.11 -3.60
N ARG A 258 3.03 -9.54 -4.68
CA ARG A 258 3.52 -10.91 -4.86
C ARG A 258 4.91 -11.11 -4.26
N ILE A 259 5.80 -10.11 -4.37
CA ILE A 259 7.18 -10.19 -3.89
C ILE A 259 7.21 -10.04 -2.38
N SER A 260 6.43 -9.11 -1.83
CA SER A 260 6.21 -8.99 -0.39
C SER A 260 5.51 -10.21 0.19
N GLY A 261 4.68 -10.88 -0.61
CA GLY A 261 4.03 -12.14 -0.31
C GLY A 261 2.64 -12.00 0.31
N PHE A 262 2.09 -10.78 0.41
CA PHE A 262 0.75 -10.56 0.96
C PHE A 262 -0.34 -11.17 0.08
N THR A 263 -0.19 -11.14 -1.25
CA THR A 263 -1.06 -11.97 -2.11
C THR A 263 -0.50 -13.39 -2.19
N PRO A 264 -1.29 -14.44 -1.88
CA PRO A 264 -0.82 -15.81 -1.92
C PRO A 264 -0.20 -16.19 -3.29
N PRO A 265 1.01 -16.78 -3.31
CA PRO A 265 1.79 -16.98 -4.54
C PRO A 265 1.11 -17.92 -5.55
N GLY A 266 0.25 -18.82 -5.08
CA GLY A 266 -0.55 -19.70 -5.93
C GLY A 266 -1.83 -19.07 -6.48
N GLN A 267 -2.23 -17.89 -5.99
CA GLN A 267 -3.55 -17.31 -6.26
C GLN A 267 -3.50 -16.01 -7.05
N TRP A 268 -2.41 -15.24 -6.99
CA TRP A 268 -2.34 -13.89 -7.60
C TRP A 268 -2.75 -13.84 -9.08
N ARG A 269 -2.32 -14.80 -9.92
CA ARG A 269 -2.71 -14.84 -11.36
C ARG A 269 -4.20 -15.05 -11.55
N PHE A 270 -4.78 -15.91 -10.71
CA PHE A 270 -6.20 -16.21 -10.75
C PHE A 270 -6.99 -14.98 -10.32
N ILE A 271 -6.58 -14.30 -9.24
CA ILE A 271 -7.23 -13.08 -8.77
C ILE A 271 -7.09 -11.97 -9.83
N GLU A 272 -5.87 -11.67 -10.28
CA GLU A 272 -5.59 -10.62 -11.28
C GLU A 272 -6.47 -10.79 -12.53
N LYS A 273 -6.49 -12.00 -13.09
CA LYS A 273 -7.29 -12.29 -14.29
C LYS A 273 -8.77 -11.98 -14.05
N ASN A 274 -9.35 -12.51 -12.97
CA ASN A 274 -10.79 -12.36 -12.73
C ASN A 274 -11.16 -10.92 -12.33
N VAL A 275 -10.28 -10.18 -11.65
CA VAL A 275 -10.46 -8.75 -11.36
C VAL A 275 -10.41 -7.93 -12.66
N LEU A 276 -9.44 -8.19 -13.54
CA LEU A 276 -9.35 -7.52 -14.85
C LEU A 276 -10.58 -7.82 -15.72
N ASP A 277 -11.02 -9.08 -15.77
CA ASP A 277 -12.25 -9.49 -16.49
C ASP A 277 -13.46 -8.71 -15.93
N ALA A 278 -13.64 -8.66 -14.61
CA ALA A 278 -14.75 -7.96 -13.96
C ALA A 278 -14.71 -6.43 -14.17
N LEU A 279 -13.52 -5.81 -14.15
CA LEU A 279 -13.36 -4.38 -14.42
C LEU A 279 -13.60 -4.06 -15.91
N GLY A 280 -13.20 -4.96 -16.82
CA GLY A 280 -13.43 -4.82 -18.26
C GLY A 280 -14.92 -4.86 -18.63
N ASP A 281 -15.74 -5.58 -17.85
CA ASP A 281 -17.19 -5.58 -17.99
C ASP A 281 -17.85 -4.28 -17.48
N LEU A 282 -17.19 -3.54 -16.59
CA LEU A 282 -17.69 -2.29 -16.01
C LEU A 282 -17.21 -1.06 -16.78
N TYR A 283 -15.98 -1.09 -17.28
CA TYR A 283 -15.30 0.09 -17.80
C TYR A 283 -14.64 -0.18 -19.15
N SER A 284 -14.59 0.84 -20.00
CA SER A 284 -13.77 0.80 -21.21
C SER A 284 -12.30 1.02 -20.84
N LEU A 285 -11.57 -0.05 -20.54
CA LEU A 285 -10.19 0.03 -20.05
C LEU A 285 -9.16 0.39 -21.13
N GLN A 286 -8.16 1.15 -20.73
CA GLN A 286 -6.90 1.36 -21.45
C GLN A 286 -5.76 0.91 -20.55
N MET A 287 -5.17 -0.24 -20.88
CA MET A 287 -3.96 -0.72 -20.21
C MET A 287 -2.81 0.21 -20.53
N GLU A 288 -2.09 0.62 -19.50
CA GLU A 288 -0.87 1.39 -19.66
C GLU A 288 0.31 0.62 -19.09
N GLU A 289 1.42 0.69 -19.81
CA GLU A 289 2.65 0.09 -19.33
C GLU A 289 3.12 0.87 -18.10
N TYR A 290 3.41 0.11 -17.05
CA TYR A 290 4.14 0.62 -15.92
C TYR A 290 5.56 0.95 -16.40
N CYS A 291 5.83 2.25 -16.64
CA CYS A 291 7.17 2.73 -16.96
C CYS A 291 8.07 2.46 -15.75
N THR A 292 8.74 1.32 -15.75
CA THR A 292 9.95 1.14 -14.96
C THR A 292 11.13 1.58 -15.80
N LEU A 293 12.02 2.36 -15.23
CA LEU A 293 13.40 2.34 -15.70
C LEU A 293 13.90 0.92 -15.45
N ALA A 294 14.00 0.13 -16.53
CA ALA A 294 14.48 -1.25 -16.51
C ALA A 294 15.69 -1.38 -15.57
N VAL A 295 15.57 -2.21 -14.53
CA VAL A 295 16.68 -2.62 -13.67
C VAL A 295 17.54 -3.63 -14.42
#